data_AF-A0ABD5VCK0-F1
#
_entry.id   AF-A0ABD5VCK0-F1
#
_cell.length_a   1.000
_cell.length_b   1.000
_cell.length_c   1.000
_cell.angle_alpha   90.00
_cell.angle_beta   90.00
_cell.angle_gamma   90.00
#
_symmetry.space_group_name_H-M   'P 1'
#
loop_
_entity.id
_entity.type
_entity.pdbx_description
1 polymer ?
#
loop_
_entity_poly.entity_id
_entity_poly.type
_entity_poly.pdbx_seq_one_letter_code
_entity_poly.pdbx_strand_id
1 'polypeptide(L)'
;MSVPFPETADVAAGFGADQVTIAPDGTAYVVPSGMHERLRRAVVADHEADDRVEHADHEAVDRAEHADRDPKVALVLAGWVCLQADGMTDRVNVDAPDAFVDGAPIRRFARAHDAGSVAVARHPSGDVVTSSAPSTFAFDGRVE
;
A
#
# COMPACT_ATOMS: atom_id res chain seq x y z
N MET A 1 0.01 3.11 18.42
CA MET A 1 -1.12 2.61 17.61
C MET A 1 -1.26 1.10 17.78
N SER A 2 -2.47 0.55 17.68
CA SER A 2 -2.68 -0.90 17.57
C SER A 2 -3.42 -1.17 16.28
N VAL A 3 -2.69 -1.62 15.25
CA VAL A 3 -3.29 -1.99 13.96
C VAL A 3 -4.04 -3.31 14.17
N PRO A 4 -5.33 -3.40 13.84
CA PRO A 4 -6.16 -4.56 14.19
C PRO A 4 -5.98 -5.74 13.22
N PHE A 5 -4.77 -5.92 12.68
CA PHE A 5 -4.42 -6.94 11.71
C PHE A 5 -3.12 -7.65 12.14
N PRO A 6 -2.97 -8.93 11.83
CA PRO A 6 -1.77 -9.67 12.20
C PRO A 6 -0.54 -9.06 11.51
N GLU A 7 0.44 -8.67 12.32
CA GLU A 7 1.78 -8.33 11.85
C GLU A 7 2.43 -9.57 11.24
N THR A 8 3.10 -9.36 10.12
CA THR A 8 3.88 -10.41 9.49
C THR A 8 5.33 -10.31 9.94
N ALA A 9 5.61 -10.73 11.18
CA ALA A 9 6.98 -10.87 11.67
C ALA A 9 7.79 -11.88 10.80
N ASP A 10 7.09 -12.87 10.24
CA ASP A 10 7.63 -13.79 9.25
C ASP A 10 7.25 -13.32 7.85
N VAL A 11 8.06 -12.39 7.35
CA VAL A 11 7.92 -11.75 6.04
C VAL A 11 7.87 -12.80 4.91
N ALA A 12 8.34 -14.03 5.13
CA ALA A 12 8.26 -15.11 4.13
C ALA A 12 6.88 -15.77 4.10
N ALA A 13 6.21 -15.90 5.25
CA ALA A 13 4.87 -16.46 5.34
C ALA A 13 3.78 -15.42 5.03
N GLY A 14 4.01 -14.15 5.40
CA GLY A 14 3.03 -13.06 5.22
C GLY A 14 2.75 -12.70 3.76
N PHE A 15 3.77 -12.72 2.90
CA PHE A 15 3.61 -12.40 1.48
C PHE A 15 2.92 -13.50 0.65
N GLY A 16 2.57 -14.65 1.24
CA GLY A 16 1.70 -15.64 0.62
C GLY A 16 0.21 -15.28 0.68
N ALA A 17 -0.17 -14.24 1.43
CA ALA A 17 -1.54 -13.74 1.42
C ALA A 17 -1.82 -12.96 0.12
N ASP A 18 -3.06 -12.97 -0.34
CA ASP A 18 -3.48 -12.25 -1.55
C ASP A 18 -3.35 -10.73 -1.42
N GLN A 19 -3.35 -10.21 -0.18
CA GLN A 19 -3.35 -8.78 0.10
C GLN A 19 -2.50 -8.47 1.33
N VAL A 20 -1.51 -7.59 1.14
CA VAL A 20 -0.57 -7.14 2.18
C VAL A 20 -0.50 -5.62 2.14
N THR A 21 -0.51 -4.97 3.31
CA THR A 21 -0.30 -3.52 3.42
C THR A 21 0.92 -3.24 4.29
N ILE A 22 1.79 -2.35 3.84
CA ILE A 22 3.03 -1.96 4.52
C ILE A 22 2.86 -0.55 5.07
N ALA A 23 3.11 -0.39 6.36
CA ALA A 23 3.11 0.90 7.04
C ALA A 23 4.36 1.73 6.72
N PRO A 24 4.35 3.05 6.97
CA PRO A 24 5.50 3.92 6.72
C PRO A 24 6.79 3.52 7.46
N ASP A 25 6.65 2.84 8.60
CA ASP A 25 7.78 2.31 9.38
C ASP A 25 8.34 0.98 8.83
N GLY A 26 7.74 0.46 7.75
CA GLY A 26 8.12 -0.81 7.11
C GLY A 26 7.36 -2.04 7.65
N THR A 27 6.48 -1.89 8.64
CA THR A 27 5.72 -3.01 9.20
C THR A 27 4.67 -3.51 8.20
N ALA A 28 4.68 -4.80 7.89
CA ALA A 28 3.76 -5.41 6.95
C ALA A 28 2.61 -6.15 7.65
N TYR A 29 1.38 -5.91 7.19
CA TYR A 29 0.14 -6.47 7.72
C TYR A 29 -0.61 -7.25 6.65
N VAL A 30 -1.17 -8.41 7.00
CA VAL A 30 -2.10 -9.12 6.10
C VAL A 30 -3.48 -8.50 6.23
N VAL A 31 -4.03 -8.02 5.11
CA VAL A 31 -5.34 -7.36 5.07
C VAL A 31 -6.25 -8.15 4.15
N PRO A 32 -7.23 -8.91 4.67
CA PRO A 32 -8.15 -9.65 3.82
C PRO A 32 -8.95 -8.75 2.86
N SER A 33 -9.38 -9.30 1.73
CA SER A 33 -10.20 -8.57 0.75
C SER A 33 -11.44 -7.94 1.40
N GLY A 34 -11.68 -6.66 1.08
CA GLY A 34 -12.75 -5.85 1.68
C GLY A 34 -12.42 -5.23 3.05
N MET A 35 -11.27 -5.54 3.67
CA MET A 35 -10.90 -5.01 5.00
C MET A 35 -10.02 -3.75 4.97
N HIS A 36 -9.64 -3.27 3.79
CA HIS A 36 -8.87 -2.03 3.64
C HIS A 36 -9.64 -0.80 4.19
N GLU A 37 -10.97 -0.80 4.12
CA GLU A 37 -11.80 0.25 4.75
C GLU A 37 -11.69 0.22 6.29
N ARG A 38 -11.55 -0.96 6.90
CA ARG A 38 -11.34 -1.09 8.34
C ARG A 38 -9.93 -0.64 8.74
N LEU A 39 -8.91 -0.99 7.94
CA LEU A 39 -7.55 -0.49 8.14
C LEU A 39 -7.50 1.03 8.00
N ARG A 40 -8.06 1.56 6.91
CA ARG A 40 -8.19 3.00 6.66
C ARG A 40 -8.79 3.72 7.87
N ARG A 41 -9.91 3.25 8.43
CA ARG A 41 -10.51 3.90 9.61
C ARG A 41 -9.59 3.92 10.83
N ALA A 42 -8.80 2.88 11.04
CA ALA A 42 -7.87 2.82 12.16
C ALA A 42 -6.67 3.77 11.98
N VAL A 43 -6.26 4.02 10.73
CA VAL A 43 -5.09 4.85 10.39
C VAL A 43 -5.46 6.32 10.18
N VAL A 44 -6.50 6.60 9.38
CA VAL A 44 -6.92 7.96 9.03
C VAL A 44 -7.47 8.72 10.23
N ALA A 45 -8.24 8.05 11.11
CA ALA A 45 -8.74 8.70 12.33
C ALA A 45 -7.61 9.14 13.29
N ASP A 46 -6.42 8.53 13.17
CA ASP A 46 -5.25 8.87 13.98
C ASP A 46 -4.41 9.98 13.31
N HIS A 47 -4.25 9.94 11.98
CA HIS A 47 -3.63 11.04 11.22
C HIS A 47 -4.42 12.35 11.36
N GLU A 48 -5.75 12.29 11.40
CA GLU A 48 -6.62 13.43 11.69
C GLU A 48 -6.49 13.94 13.14
N ALA A 49 -6.06 13.09 14.08
CA ALA A 49 -5.81 13.51 15.46
C ALA A 49 -4.46 14.22 15.61
N ASP A 50 -3.47 13.84 14.80
CA ASP A 50 -2.15 14.47 14.73
C ASP A 50 -2.23 15.84 14.03
N ASP A 51 -2.96 15.93 12.90
CA ASP A 51 -3.13 17.17 12.10
C ASP A 51 -3.93 18.27 12.83
N ARG A 52 -4.87 17.90 13.71
CA ARG A 52 -5.67 18.86 14.50
C ARG A 52 -4.85 19.63 15.55
N VAL A 53 -3.60 19.24 15.80
CA VAL A 53 -2.70 20.02 16.65
C VAL A 53 -2.15 21.25 15.90
N GLU A 54 -2.20 21.28 14.56
CA GLU A 54 -1.56 22.36 13.79
C GLU A 54 -2.50 23.25 12.92
N HIS A 55 -3.67 22.81 12.44
CA HIS A 55 -4.46 23.65 11.52
C HIS A 55 -5.98 23.53 11.67
N ALA A 56 -6.54 24.10 12.73
CA ALA A 56 -7.98 24.39 12.79
C ALA A 56 -8.27 25.61 11.91
N ASP A 57 -8.84 25.38 10.71
CA ASP A 57 -9.74 26.28 9.93
C ASP A 57 -9.63 26.01 8.40
N HIS A 58 -9.82 24.76 7.93
CA HIS A 58 -10.19 24.44 6.52
C HIS A 58 -10.84 23.02 6.33
N GLU A 59 -11.15 22.29 7.40
CA GLU A 59 -11.36 20.82 7.39
C GLU A 59 -12.65 20.25 6.76
N ALA A 60 -13.68 21.06 6.51
CA ALA A 60 -14.99 20.50 6.17
C ALA A 60 -15.10 19.99 4.71
N VAL A 61 -14.27 20.52 3.80
CA VAL A 61 -14.32 20.18 2.36
C VAL A 61 -13.44 18.97 2.06
N ASP A 62 -12.24 18.89 2.66
CA ASP A 62 -11.33 17.74 2.54
C ASP A 62 -11.90 16.45 3.14
N ARG A 63 -12.69 16.54 4.22
CA ARG A 63 -13.29 15.37 4.87
C ARG A 63 -14.23 14.57 3.96
N ALA A 64 -14.97 15.24 3.08
CA ALA A 64 -15.89 14.60 2.14
C ALA A 64 -15.13 13.99 0.95
N GLU A 65 -14.07 14.65 0.45
CA GLU A 65 -13.20 14.07 -0.56
C GLU A 65 -12.44 12.85 -0.04
N HIS A 66 -11.94 12.90 1.20
CA HIS A 66 -11.32 11.74 1.81
C HIS A 66 -12.30 10.59 1.95
N ALA A 67 -13.55 10.83 2.41
CA ALA A 67 -14.58 9.79 2.57
C ALA A 67 -14.87 9.00 1.28
N ASP A 68 -14.90 9.66 0.12
CA ASP A 68 -15.22 9.07 -1.19
C ASP A 68 -14.00 8.40 -1.88
N ARG A 69 -12.76 8.70 -1.42
CA ARG A 69 -11.56 8.05 -1.97
C ARG A 69 -11.54 6.55 -1.64
N ASP A 70 -11.13 5.76 -2.64
CA ASP A 70 -10.84 4.34 -2.48
C ASP A 70 -9.94 4.13 -1.23
N PRO A 71 -10.24 3.14 -0.37
CA PRO A 71 -9.55 3.01 0.90
C PRO A 71 -8.05 2.76 0.75
N LYS A 72 -7.58 2.18 -0.35
CA LYS A 72 -6.15 2.02 -0.62
C LYS A 72 -5.52 3.36 -0.98
N VAL A 73 -6.18 4.17 -1.80
CA VAL A 73 -5.69 5.53 -2.12
C VAL A 73 -5.56 6.36 -0.85
N ALA A 74 -6.56 6.31 0.05
CA ALA A 74 -6.48 7.01 1.34
C ALA A 74 -5.30 6.52 2.22
N LEU A 75 -5.05 5.22 2.26
CA LEU A 75 -3.89 4.64 2.95
C LEU A 75 -2.57 5.09 2.33
N VAL A 76 -2.51 5.13 1.00
CA VAL A 76 -1.32 5.53 0.25
C VAL A 76 -0.98 6.99 0.46
N LEU A 77 -1.99 7.87 0.50
CA LEU A 77 -1.78 9.27 0.85
C LEU A 77 -1.30 9.45 2.30
N ALA A 78 -1.62 8.51 3.20
CA ALA A 78 -1.06 8.44 4.55
C ALA A 78 0.33 7.74 4.60
N GLY A 79 0.96 7.47 3.45
CA GLY A 79 2.30 6.89 3.35
C GLY A 79 2.37 5.36 3.32
N TRP A 80 1.24 4.67 3.27
CA TRP A 80 1.21 3.20 3.25
C TRP A 80 1.34 2.64 1.83
N VAL A 81 1.77 1.38 1.70
CA VAL A 81 1.83 0.67 0.42
C VAL A 81 0.89 -0.52 0.45
N CYS A 82 0.03 -0.67 -0.55
CA CYS A 82 -0.90 -1.80 -0.66
C CYS A 82 -0.44 -2.74 -1.78
N LEU A 83 -0.20 -4.02 -1.49
CA LEU A 83 0.14 -5.06 -2.46
C LEU A 83 -1.03 -6.04 -2.59
N GLN A 84 -1.38 -6.39 -3.82
CA GLN A 84 -2.46 -7.33 -4.11
C GLN A 84 -2.10 -8.28 -5.26
N ALA A 85 -2.30 -9.58 -5.03
CA ALA A 85 -2.49 -10.58 -6.06
C ALA A 85 -3.98 -10.91 -6.13
N ASP A 86 -4.57 -10.95 -7.32
CA ASP A 86 -6.00 -11.27 -7.48
C ASP A 86 -6.24 -12.75 -7.81
N GLY A 87 -5.18 -13.53 -8.03
CA GLY A 87 -5.24 -14.95 -8.41
C GLY A 87 -5.90 -15.22 -9.77
N MET A 88 -6.39 -14.19 -10.45
CA MET A 88 -7.05 -14.24 -11.75
C MET A 88 -6.09 -13.85 -12.88
N THR A 89 -5.13 -12.98 -12.56
CA THR A 89 -4.09 -12.53 -13.46
C THR A 89 -2.74 -12.95 -12.92
N ASP A 90 -1.81 -13.23 -13.83
CA ASP A 90 -0.40 -13.48 -13.50
C ASP A 90 0.33 -12.15 -13.21
N ARG A 91 -0.28 -11.34 -12.34
CA ARG A 91 0.11 -9.97 -12.06
C ARG A 91 -0.15 -9.62 -10.61
N VAL A 92 0.82 -8.95 -10.01
CA VAL A 92 0.61 -8.23 -8.75
C VAL A 92 0.34 -6.75 -9.03
N ASN A 93 -0.64 -6.20 -8.33
CA ASN A 93 -0.99 -4.79 -8.36
C ASN A 93 -0.52 -4.14 -7.06
N VAL A 94 0.08 -2.98 -7.16
CA VAL A 94 0.62 -2.23 -6.02
C VAL A 94 0.10 -0.81 -6.09
N ASP A 95 -0.43 -0.30 -4.99
CA ASP A 95 -0.67 1.11 -4.79
C ASP A 95 0.39 1.66 -3.84
N ALA A 96 1.13 2.69 -4.24
CA ALA A 96 2.27 3.20 -3.47
C ALA A 96 2.36 4.74 -3.52
N PRO A 97 2.95 5.38 -2.49
CA PRO A 97 3.22 6.80 -2.53
C PRO A 97 4.26 7.13 -3.62
N ASP A 98 4.22 8.33 -4.19
CA ASP A 98 5.22 8.77 -5.18
C ASP A 98 6.66 8.67 -4.66
N ALA A 99 6.86 8.91 -3.36
CA ALA A 99 8.14 8.81 -2.67
C ALA A 99 8.60 7.37 -2.43
N PHE A 100 7.76 6.36 -2.65
CA PHE A 100 8.12 4.97 -2.44
C PHE A 100 9.02 4.46 -3.58
N VAL A 101 10.25 4.13 -3.23
CA VAL A 101 11.30 3.72 -4.18
C VAL A 101 11.86 2.32 -3.89
N ASP A 102 11.42 1.68 -2.81
CA ASP A 102 11.90 0.35 -2.45
C ASP A 102 11.18 -0.75 -3.24
N GLY A 103 11.88 -1.34 -4.21
CA GLY A 103 11.35 -2.48 -4.98
C GLY A 103 11.39 -3.82 -4.23
N ALA A 104 12.10 -3.94 -3.10
CA ALA A 104 12.32 -5.23 -2.45
C ALA A 104 11.03 -5.92 -1.96
N PRO A 105 10.06 -5.21 -1.33
CA PRO A 105 8.79 -5.81 -0.93
C PRO A 105 7.98 -6.31 -2.14
N ILE A 106 8.01 -5.56 -3.24
CA ILE A 106 7.30 -5.90 -4.48
C ILE A 106 7.90 -7.16 -5.11
N ARG A 107 9.23 -7.23 -5.22
CA ARG A 107 9.94 -8.43 -5.73
C ARG A 107 9.61 -9.67 -4.88
N ARG A 108 9.58 -9.51 -3.55
CA ARG A 108 9.30 -10.59 -2.62
C ARG A 108 7.86 -11.07 -2.73
N PHE A 109 6.90 -10.15 -2.82
CA PHE A 109 5.50 -10.48 -3.00
C PHE A 109 5.23 -11.15 -4.34
N ALA A 110 5.77 -10.61 -5.43
CA ALA A 110 5.66 -11.22 -6.76
C ALA A 110 6.22 -12.65 -6.78
N ARG A 111 7.36 -12.90 -6.11
CA ARG A 111 7.93 -14.24 -5.98
C ARG A 111 7.03 -15.19 -5.18
N ALA A 112 6.39 -14.71 -4.12
CA ALA A 112 5.50 -15.54 -3.31
C ALA A 112 4.25 -16.00 -4.08
N HIS A 113 3.83 -15.22 -5.08
CA HIS A 113 2.67 -15.49 -5.93
C HIS A 113 3.03 -16.05 -7.32
N ASP A 114 4.31 -16.34 -7.58
CA ASP A 114 4.82 -16.75 -8.90
C ASP A 114 4.37 -15.83 -10.04
N ALA A 115 4.26 -14.52 -9.75
CA ALA A 115 3.71 -13.57 -10.69
C ALA A 115 4.65 -13.35 -11.89
N GLY A 116 4.08 -13.25 -13.09
CA GLY A 116 4.77 -12.91 -14.34
C GLY A 116 4.82 -11.42 -14.65
N SER A 117 4.08 -10.59 -13.90
CA SER A 117 4.13 -9.13 -14.08
C SER A 117 3.79 -8.33 -12.81
N VAL A 118 4.15 -7.05 -12.83
CA VAL A 118 3.88 -6.06 -11.78
C VAL A 118 3.27 -4.82 -12.41
N ALA A 119 2.25 -4.26 -11.77
CA ALA A 119 1.79 -2.89 -12.01
C ALA A 119 1.78 -2.12 -10.69
N VAL A 120 2.48 -0.97 -10.65
CA VAL A 120 2.51 -0.07 -9.50
C VAL A 120 1.84 1.24 -9.88
N ALA A 121 0.69 1.53 -9.29
CA ALA A 121 0.04 2.82 -9.33
C ALA A 121 0.62 3.71 -8.23
N ARG A 122 1.17 4.86 -8.62
CA ARG A 122 1.72 5.85 -7.71
C ARG A 122 0.71 6.95 -7.42
N HIS A 123 0.68 7.41 -6.19
CA HIS A 123 -0.21 8.48 -5.74
C HIS A 123 0.58 9.56 -4.99
N PRO A 124 0.19 10.85 -5.10
CA PRO A 124 -0.98 11.36 -5.84
C PRO A 124 -0.79 11.52 -7.36
N SER A 125 0.39 11.28 -7.93
CA SER A 125 0.66 11.51 -9.36
C SER A 125 -0.31 10.80 -10.32
N GLY A 126 -0.77 9.60 -9.96
CA GLY A 126 -1.53 8.71 -10.84
C GLY A 126 -0.66 7.94 -11.84
N ASP A 127 0.67 8.06 -11.74
CA ASP A 127 1.60 7.37 -12.64
C ASP A 127 1.55 5.85 -12.44
N VAL A 128 1.62 5.09 -13.53
CA VAL A 128 1.65 3.62 -13.47
C VAL A 128 2.96 3.09 -14.03
N VAL A 129 3.73 2.41 -13.18
CA VAL A 129 4.93 1.68 -13.58
C VAL A 129 4.57 0.21 -13.78
N THR A 130 4.87 -0.35 -14.95
CA THR A 130 4.64 -1.76 -15.23
C THR A 130 5.95 -2.49 -15.56
N SER A 131 6.02 -3.78 -15.21
CA SER A 131 7.16 -4.64 -15.54
C SER A 131 6.69 -6.07 -15.81
N SER A 132 7.25 -6.71 -16.82
CA SER A 132 7.13 -8.16 -17.08
C SER A 132 8.28 -8.98 -16.47
N ALA A 133 9.16 -8.34 -15.69
CA ALA A 133 10.26 -8.98 -14.97
C ALA A 133 10.16 -8.68 -13.47
N PRO A 134 9.19 -9.29 -12.76
CA PRO A 134 8.93 -9.04 -11.34
C PRO A 134 10.14 -9.30 -10.44
N SER A 135 10.95 -10.31 -10.76
CA SER A 135 12.12 -10.70 -9.95
C SER A 135 13.25 -9.67 -9.97
N THR A 136 13.29 -8.81 -10.98
CA THR A 136 14.28 -7.73 -11.12
C THR A 136 13.61 -6.36 -11.11
N PHE A 137 12.36 -6.26 -10.63
CA PHE A 137 11.61 -5.00 -10.60
C PHE A 137 12.38 -3.93 -9.82
N ALA A 138 12.46 -2.73 -10.40
CA ALA A 138 12.97 -1.52 -9.79
C ALA A 138 12.20 -0.31 -10.35
N PHE A 139 12.02 0.72 -9.53
CA PHE A 139 11.28 1.93 -9.92
C PHE A 139 12.02 2.82 -10.91
N ASP A 140 13.33 2.64 -10.99
CA ASP A 140 14.25 3.19 -11.98
C ASP A 140 15.28 2.11 -12.31
N GLY A 141 15.80 2.08 -13.53
CA GLY A 141 16.81 1.12 -14.00
C GLY A 141 18.18 1.21 -13.30
N ARG A 142 18.23 1.42 -11.99
CA ARG A 142 19.41 1.21 -11.16
C ARG A 142 19.28 -0.10 -10.41
N VAL A 143 19.77 -1.14 -11.08
CA VAL A 143 20.44 -2.25 -10.42
C VAL A 143 21.71 -1.64 -9.80
N GLU A 144 21.79 -1.59 -8.47
CA GLU A 144 23.12 -1.58 -7.82
C GLU A 144 23.69 -2.99 -7.84
#